data_AF-A0A3D0GUT7-F1
#
_entry.id   AF-A0A3D0GUT7-F1
#
_cell.length_a   1.000
_cell.length_b   1.000
_cell.length_c   1.000
_cell.angle_alpha   90.00
_cell.angle_beta   90.00
_cell.angle_gamma   90.00
#
_symmetry.space_group_name_H-M   'P 1'
#
loop_
_entity.id
_entity.type
_entity.pdbx_description
1 polymer ?
#
loop_
_entity_poly.entity_id
_entity_poly.type
_entity_poly.pdbx_seq_one_letter_code
_entity_poly.pdbx_strand_id
1 'polypeptide(L)'
;EILPITKIIVEVASFDIQKIKNPTISGTEYQQGEQLDFWNIREYVLFRDGHMCRCCKGKSKDKILNVHHIESRKIGGDAPNNLITLCETCHKGYHKGTVSLPKTIHRGMSFKDAAFMGIMRWAFYNRLKEIYSNVSLTYGYITKNTRIGNNLPKDHYVDARCISGNPSAVSDGMVYYQKKVRCHNRQIHKNTILKGGNRKRNQAPYEVTGFRLYDKVRWKAQICFIFGRRSTGRMDLRSLNGTKINASVGYKNLKLLEMRKNTLIEIRKVG
;
A
#
# COMPACT_ATOMS: atom_id res chain seq x y z
N GLU A 1 -30.51 2.17 19.77
CA GLU A 1 -29.96 1.15 20.69
C GLU A 1 -28.50 0.91 20.31
N ILE A 2 -27.56 1.01 21.25
CA ILE A 2 -26.15 0.70 21.00
C ILE A 2 -25.94 -0.74 21.49
N LEU A 3 -25.72 -1.68 20.56
CA LEU A 3 -25.42 -3.06 20.95
C LEU A 3 -23.99 -3.13 21.52
N PRO A 4 -23.79 -3.74 22.70
CA PRO A 4 -22.45 -3.90 23.27
C PRO A 4 -21.63 -4.86 22.39
N ILE A 5 -20.42 -4.45 22.02
CA ILE A 5 -19.49 -5.30 21.29
C ILE A 5 -18.87 -6.30 22.26
N THR A 6 -19.25 -7.56 22.16
CA THR A 6 -18.77 -8.64 23.06
C THR A 6 -17.42 -9.22 22.63
N LYS A 7 -17.15 -9.25 21.32
CA LYS A 7 -15.94 -9.86 20.73
C LYS A 7 -15.52 -9.14 19.45
N ILE A 8 -14.22 -8.96 19.28
CA ILE A 8 -13.61 -8.44 18.06
C ILE A 8 -12.74 -9.55 17.46
N ILE A 9 -12.98 -9.87 16.19
CA ILE A 9 -12.22 -10.86 15.44
C ILE A 9 -11.64 -10.17 14.20
N VAL A 10 -10.32 -10.23 14.07
CA VAL A 10 -9.60 -9.59 12.96
C VAL A 10 -9.04 -10.67 12.06
N GLU A 11 -9.44 -10.65 10.78
CA GLU A 11 -8.78 -11.46 9.76
C GLU A 11 -7.42 -10.88 9.40
N VAL A 12 -6.39 -11.72 9.40
CA VAL A 12 -5.02 -11.36 9.07
C VAL A 12 -4.46 -12.26 7.98
N ALA A 13 -3.49 -11.74 7.23
CA ALA A 13 -2.84 -12.47 6.14
C ALA A 13 -2.23 -13.80 6.61
N SER A 14 -2.32 -14.80 5.73
CA SER A 14 -2.20 -16.23 6.06
C SER A 14 -0.80 -16.72 6.36
N PHE A 15 0.25 -15.98 6.00
CA PHE A 15 1.62 -16.49 6.02
C PHE A 15 2.61 -15.46 6.55
N ASP A 16 3.51 -15.94 7.41
CA ASP A 16 4.67 -15.21 7.88
C ASP A 16 5.91 -15.81 7.22
N ILE A 17 6.35 -15.18 6.12
CA ILE A 17 7.47 -15.68 5.32
C ILE A 17 8.77 -15.65 6.12
N GLN A 18 8.92 -14.70 7.05
CA GLN A 18 10.12 -14.64 7.88
C GLN A 18 10.13 -15.79 8.87
N LYS A 19 8.98 -16.12 9.48
CA LYS A 19 8.87 -17.29 10.36
C LYS A 19 9.02 -18.63 9.65
N ILE A 20 8.64 -18.71 8.37
CA ILE A 20 8.90 -19.91 7.54
C ILE A 20 10.40 -20.07 7.25
N LYS A 21 11.11 -18.96 6.98
CA LYS A 21 12.56 -18.97 6.74
C LYS A 21 13.38 -19.18 8.01
N ASN A 22 12.93 -18.59 9.12
CA ASN A 22 13.55 -18.71 10.43
C ASN A 22 12.46 -18.89 11.51
N PRO A 23 12.18 -20.15 11.92
CA PRO A 23 11.11 -20.46 12.88
C PRO A 23 11.25 -19.78 14.25
N THR A 24 12.47 -19.39 14.65
CA THR A 24 12.75 -18.79 15.96
C THR A 24 12.61 -17.26 15.98
N ILE A 25 12.34 -16.62 14.83
CA ILE A 25 12.31 -15.16 14.74
C ILE A 25 11.21 -14.54 15.62
N SER A 26 11.58 -13.52 16.40
CA SER A 26 10.74 -12.88 17.41
C SER A 26 11.02 -11.38 17.56
N GLY A 27 10.00 -10.61 17.96
CA GLY A 27 10.15 -9.22 18.41
C GLY A 27 10.87 -8.29 17.43
N THR A 28 11.97 -7.68 17.88
CA THR A 28 12.79 -6.72 17.12
C THR A 28 13.49 -7.34 15.90
N GLU A 29 13.66 -8.65 15.86
CA GLU A 29 14.31 -9.35 14.74
C GLU A 29 13.52 -9.18 13.43
N TYR A 30 12.19 -9.00 13.51
CA TYR A 30 11.34 -8.66 12.36
C TYR A 30 11.68 -7.30 11.74
N GLN A 31 12.13 -6.35 12.56
CA GLN A 31 12.49 -5.00 12.14
C GLN A 31 13.96 -4.92 11.70
N GLN A 32 14.81 -5.76 12.31
CA GLN A 32 16.26 -5.73 12.13
C GLN A 32 16.72 -6.45 10.85
N GLY A 33 15.99 -7.47 10.38
CA GLY A 33 16.18 -8.11 9.08
C GLY A 33 17.61 -8.52 8.73
N GLU A 34 17.86 -8.92 7.48
CA GLU A 34 19.23 -9.17 6.97
C GLU A 34 20.05 -7.86 6.82
N GLN A 35 19.54 -6.71 7.29
CA GLN A 35 20.09 -5.38 6.99
C GLN A 35 20.91 -4.75 8.13
N LEU A 36 20.94 -5.36 9.32
CA LEU A 36 21.48 -4.70 10.51
C LEU A 36 22.98 -4.39 10.44
N ASP A 37 23.74 -5.14 9.64
CA ASP A 37 25.18 -4.91 9.44
C ASP A 37 25.53 -4.87 7.95
N PHE A 38 25.56 -3.68 7.35
CA PHE A 38 26.02 -3.52 5.96
C PHE A 38 27.39 -4.17 5.71
N TRP A 39 28.30 -4.12 6.70
CA TRP A 39 29.60 -4.78 6.63
C TRP A 39 29.48 -6.31 6.61
N ASN A 40 28.62 -6.87 7.45
CA ASN A 40 28.34 -8.31 7.45
C ASN A 40 27.63 -8.75 6.16
N ILE A 41 26.72 -7.93 5.62
CA ILE A 41 26.07 -8.17 4.32
C ILE A 41 27.09 -8.15 3.18
N ARG A 42 27.99 -7.17 3.19
CA ARG A 42 29.04 -7.07 2.17
C ARG A 42 29.91 -8.32 2.21
N GLU A 43 30.40 -8.71 3.38
CA GLU A 43 31.21 -9.92 3.53
C GLU A 43 30.43 -11.18 3.16
N TYR A 44 29.16 -11.29 3.57
CA TYR A 44 28.28 -12.39 3.17
C TYR A 44 28.12 -12.48 1.65
N VAL A 45 27.92 -11.36 0.95
CA VAL A 45 27.77 -11.34 -0.50
C VAL A 45 29.07 -11.73 -1.20
N LEU A 46 30.21 -11.24 -0.70
CA LEU A 46 31.53 -11.63 -1.21
C LEU A 46 31.78 -13.13 -1.02
N PHE A 47 31.48 -13.65 0.17
CA PHE A 47 31.61 -15.07 0.50
C PHE A 47 30.69 -15.95 -0.35
N ARG A 48 29.40 -15.60 -0.46
CA ARG A 48 28.40 -16.29 -1.29
C ARG A 48 28.83 -16.38 -2.75
N ASP A 49 29.43 -15.30 -3.26
CA ASP A 49 29.88 -15.22 -4.64
C ASP A 49 31.29 -15.82 -4.85
N GLY A 50 31.88 -16.40 -3.80
CA GLY A 50 33.18 -17.07 -3.84
C GLY A 50 34.35 -16.12 -4.04
N HIS A 51 34.24 -14.88 -3.55
CA HIS A 51 35.20 -13.79 -3.76
C HIS A 51 35.58 -13.63 -5.24
N MET A 52 34.60 -13.77 -6.13
CA MET A 52 34.81 -13.69 -7.57
C MET A 52 33.80 -12.76 -8.22
N CYS A 53 34.26 -11.93 -9.15
CA CYS A 53 33.38 -11.09 -9.96
C CYS A 53 32.38 -11.96 -10.73
N ARG A 54 31.08 -11.77 -10.49
CA ARG A 54 30.03 -12.56 -11.14
C ARG A 54 29.76 -12.14 -12.59
N CYS A 55 30.27 -10.98 -13.01
CA CYS A 55 30.18 -10.52 -14.40
C CYS A 55 31.29 -11.12 -15.27
N CYS A 56 32.56 -10.90 -14.92
CA CYS A 56 33.69 -11.32 -15.75
C CYS A 56 34.33 -12.65 -15.30
N LYS A 57 33.96 -13.20 -14.15
CA LYS A 57 34.53 -14.43 -13.57
C LYS A 57 36.07 -14.40 -13.52
N GLY A 58 36.64 -13.25 -13.15
CA GLY A 58 38.09 -13.06 -13.03
C GLY A 58 38.82 -12.67 -14.32
N LYS A 59 38.15 -12.55 -15.47
CA LYS A 59 38.80 -12.21 -16.75
C LYS A 59 39.52 -10.86 -16.76
N SER A 60 39.08 -9.88 -15.95
CA SER A 60 39.75 -8.57 -15.87
C SER A 60 41.01 -8.55 -15.01
N LYS A 61 41.32 -9.64 -14.29
CA LYS A 61 42.46 -9.79 -13.35
C LYS A 61 42.51 -8.73 -12.22
N ASP A 62 41.44 -7.98 -12.06
CA ASP A 62 41.28 -6.95 -11.04
C ASP A 62 40.99 -7.59 -9.68
N LYS A 63 41.82 -7.29 -8.69
CA LYS A 63 41.75 -7.85 -7.33
C LYS A 63 40.75 -7.12 -6.43
N ILE A 64 40.34 -5.90 -6.80
CA ILE A 64 39.46 -5.09 -5.96
C ILE A 64 38.00 -5.47 -6.24
N LEU A 65 37.32 -5.99 -5.23
CA LEU A 65 35.92 -6.40 -5.30
C LEU A 65 34.99 -5.42 -4.58
N ASN A 66 33.89 -5.13 -5.24
CA ASN A 66 32.81 -4.27 -4.76
C ASN A 66 31.47 -4.99 -4.86
N VAL A 67 30.54 -4.59 -4.01
CA VAL A 67 29.18 -5.09 -4.04
C VAL A 67 28.29 -4.08 -4.76
N HIS A 68 27.60 -4.55 -5.79
CA HIS A 68 26.77 -3.75 -6.68
C HIS A 68 25.29 -4.07 -6.51
N HIS A 69 24.43 -3.05 -6.62
CA HIS A 69 22.98 -3.22 -6.61
C HIS A 69 22.45 -3.61 -8.00
N ILE A 70 21.86 -4.81 -8.12
CA ILE A 70 21.25 -5.29 -9.38
C ILE A 70 20.11 -4.37 -9.81
N GLU A 71 19.18 -4.09 -8.89
CA GLU A 71 18.20 -3.01 -9.02
C GLU A 71 18.64 -1.81 -8.20
N SER A 72 18.35 -0.59 -8.66
CA SER A 72 18.74 0.63 -7.95
C SER A 72 18.41 0.58 -6.45
N ARG A 73 19.29 1.13 -5.62
CA ARG A 73 19.12 1.17 -4.15
C ARG A 73 17.75 1.71 -3.72
N LYS A 74 17.17 2.66 -4.47
CA LYS A 74 15.83 3.22 -4.18
C LYS A 74 14.70 2.20 -4.27
N ILE A 75 14.82 1.22 -5.17
CA ILE A 75 13.79 0.20 -5.43
C ILE A 75 14.14 -1.07 -4.65
N GLY A 76 15.37 -1.56 -4.84
CA GLY A 76 15.81 -2.84 -4.30
C GLY A 76 16.31 -2.78 -2.85
N GLY A 77 16.79 -1.63 -2.39
CA GLY A 77 17.47 -1.51 -1.10
C GLY A 77 18.77 -2.32 -1.03
N ASP A 78 19.29 -2.49 0.18
CA ASP A 78 20.57 -3.14 0.45
C ASP A 78 20.42 -4.64 0.81
N ALA A 79 19.30 -5.27 0.42
CA ALA A 79 19.07 -6.69 0.70
C ALA A 79 20.08 -7.57 -0.04
N PRO A 80 20.64 -8.64 0.57
CA PRO A 80 21.64 -9.50 -0.07
C PRO A 80 21.23 -10.08 -1.42
N ASN A 81 19.93 -10.33 -1.63
CA ASN A 81 19.38 -10.82 -2.90
C ASN A 81 19.33 -9.76 -4.03
N ASN A 82 19.58 -8.48 -3.70
CA ASN A 82 19.73 -7.37 -4.64
C ASN A 82 21.21 -7.00 -4.85
N LEU A 83 22.13 -7.68 -4.15
CA LEU A 83 23.54 -7.36 -4.15
C LEU A 83 24.34 -8.44 -4.87
N ILE A 84 25.35 -8.02 -5.63
CA ILE A 84 26.24 -8.93 -6.37
C ILE A 84 27.68 -8.44 -6.36
N THR A 85 28.62 -9.38 -6.31
CA THR A 85 30.05 -9.11 -6.35
C THR A 85 30.53 -8.79 -7.76
N LEU A 86 31.12 -7.61 -7.94
CA LEU A 86 31.78 -7.16 -9.17
C LEU A 86 33.21 -6.70 -8.86
N CYS A 87 34.15 -6.91 -9.77
CA CYS A 87 35.43 -6.21 -9.70
C CYS A 87 35.26 -4.73 -10.04
N GLU A 88 36.20 -3.89 -9.62
CA GLU A 88 36.16 -2.44 -9.81
C GLU A 88 36.01 -2.05 -11.30
N THR A 89 36.72 -2.74 -12.18
CA THR A 89 36.61 -2.61 -13.65
C THR A 89 35.18 -2.84 -14.16
N CYS A 90 34.54 -3.95 -13.81
CA CYS A 90 33.15 -4.21 -14.21
C CYS A 90 32.16 -3.25 -13.55
N HIS A 91 32.40 -2.88 -12.28
CA HIS A 91 31.54 -1.98 -11.53
C HIS A 91 31.50 -0.58 -12.16
N LYS A 92 32.68 0.01 -12.44
CA LYS A 92 32.79 1.31 -13.12
C LYS A 92 32.26 1.23 -14.56
N GLY A 93 32.51 0.12 -15.26
CA GLY A 93 32.02 -0.10 -16.62
C GLY A 93 30.49 -0.11 -16.69
N TYR A 94 29.83 -0.71 -15.70
CA TYR A 94 28.37 -0.73 -15.63
C TYR A 94 27.77 0.67 -15.47
N HIS A 95 28.31 1.48 -14.55
CA HIS A 95 27.85 2.87 -14.36
C HIS A 95 28.12 3.77 -15.58
N LYS A 96 29.12 3.44 -16.40
CA LYS A 96 29.42 4.12 -17.66
C LYS A 96 28.66 3.57 -18.87
N GLY A 97 27.90 2.48 -18.71
CA GLY A 97 27.18 1.81 -19.79
C GLY A 97 28.06 1.01 -20.76
N THR A 98 29.35 0.82 -20.45
CA THR A 98 30.28 0.03 -21.29
C THR A 98 30.24 -1.47 -20.99
N VAL A 99 29.70 -1.84 -19.83
CA VAL A 99 29.54 -3.24 -19.39
C VAL A 99 28.07 -3.44 -19.02
N SER A 100 27.47 -4.52 -19.53
CA SER A 100 26.15 -4.97 -19.10
C SER A 100 26.28 -6.20 -18.21
N LEU A 101 25.44 -6.28 -17.18
CA LEU A 101 25.35 -7.49 -16.37
C LEU A 101 24.81 -8.65 -17.22
N PRO A 102 25.34 -9.88 -17.06
CA PRO A 102 24.80 -11.06 -17.71
C PRO A 102 23.29 -11.21 -17.44
N LYS A 103 22.51 -11.57 -18.48
CA LYS A 103 21.04 -11.73 -18.36
C LYS A 103 20.61 -12.78 -17.34
N THR A 104 21.51 -13.68 -16.95
CA THR A 104 21.30 -14.67 -15.88
C THR A 104 21.26 -14.04 -14.49
N ILE A 105 21.87 -12.88 -14.31
CA ILE A 105 21.89 -12.16 -13.04
C ILE A 105 20.65 -11.28 -12.98
N HIS A 106 19.76 -11.64 -12.08
CA HIS A 106 18.56 -10.87 -11.76
C HIS A 106 18.34 -10.92 -10.25
N ARG A 107 17.60 -9.95 -9.75
CA ARG A 107 17.25 -9.90 -8.33
C ARG A 107 16.37 -11.09 -7.99
N GLY A 108 16.66 -11.76 -6.87
CA GLY A 108 15.79 -12.81 -6.33
C GLY A 108 14.46 -12.28 -5.80
N MET A 109 13.56 -13.17 -5.36
CA MET A 109 12.26 -12.78 -4.81
C MET A 109 12.41 -11.79 -3.63
N SER A 110 11.69 -10.67 -3.72
CA SER A 110 11.61 -9.65 -2.69
C SER A 110 10.41 -9.90 -1.79
N PHE A 111 10.63 -9.99 -0.48
CA PHE A 111 9.57 -10.21 0.51
C PHE A 111 9.23 -8.96 1.33
N LYS A 112 9.60 -7.77 0.84
CA LYS A 112 9.35 -6.49 1.53
C LYS A 112 7.88 -6.31 1.90
N ASP A 113 6.98 -6.58 0.95
CA ASP A 113 5.53 -6.40 1.17
C ASP A 113 4.99 -7.39 2.20
N ALA A 114 5.43 -8.65 2.15
CA ALA A 114 5.03 -9.66 3.13
C ALA A 114 5.56 -9.35 4.54
N ALA A 115 6.81 -8.90 4.66
CA ALA A 115 7.41 -8.45 5.92
C ALA A 115 6.65 -7.26 6.50
N PHE A 116 6.33 -6.27 5.66
CA PHE A 116 5.52 -5.12 6.06
C PHE A 116 4.13 -5.55 6.58
N MET A 117 3.46 -6.47 5.87
CA MET A 117 2.16 -7.01 6.31
C MET A 117 2.27 -7.78 7.64
N GLY A 118 3.36 -8.52 7.87
CA GLY A 118 3.63 -9.21 9.14
C GLY A 118 3.83 -8.24 10.32
N ILE A 119 4.64 -7.19 10.13
CA ILE A 119 4.84 -6.14 11.14
C ILE A 119 3.52 -5.41 11.43
N MET A 120 2.80 -5.00 10.38
CA MET A 120 1.52 -4.30 10.51
C MET A 120 0.47 -5.15 11.23
N ARG A 121 0.43 -6.46 10.98
CA ARG A 121 -0.44 -7.42 11.69
C ARG A 121 -0.22 -7.35 13.20
N TRP A 122 1.02 -7.48 13.65
CA TRP A 122 1.33 -7.48 15.08
C TRP A 122 1.12 -6.11 15.74
N ALA A 123 1.56 -5.04 15.08
CA ALA A 123 1.34 -3.68 15.57
C ALA A 123 -0.15 -3.36 15.72
N PHE A 124 -0.97 -3.73 14.73
CA PHE A 124 -2.42 -3.53 14.76
C PHE A 124 -3.08 -4.35 15.86
N TYR A 125 -2.74 -5.64 15.97
CA TYR A 125 -3.33 -6.54 16.95
C TYR A 125 -2.99 -6.14 18.39
N ASN A 126 -1.73 -5.80 18.65
CA ASN A 126 -1.29 -5.40 19.99
C ASN A 126 -1.96 -4.09 20.42
N ARG A 127 -2.04 -3.10 19.52
CA ARG A 127 -2.77 -1.85 19.77
C ARG A 127 -4.26 -2.09 20.07
N LEU A 128 -4.90 -3.01 19.36
CA LEU A 128 -6.30 -3.35 19.62
C LEU A 128 -6.48 -4.00 20.99
N LYS A 129 -5.56 -4.88 21.41
CA LYS A 129 -5.57 -5.50 22.74
C LYS A 129 -5.41 -4.52 23.88
N GLU A 130 -4.66 -3.44 23.67
CA GLU A 130 -4.53 -2.36 24.66
C GLU A 130 -5.85 -1.61 24.88
N ILE A 131 -6.68 -1.50 23.83
CA ILE A 131 -7.95 -0.75 23.87
C ILE A 131 -9.11 -1.66 24.27
N TYR A 132 -9.09 -2.92 23.86
CA TYR A 132 -10.19 -3.87 24.02
C TYR A 132 -9.70 -5.21 24.57
N SER A 133 -10.40 -5.75 25.56
CA SER A 133 -10.05 -7.02 26.21
C SER A 133 -10.31 -8.26 25.34
N ASN A 134 -11.35 -8.24 24.50
CA ASN A 134 -11.84 -9.42 23.78
C ASN A 134 -11.47 -9.43 22.28
N VAL A 135 -10.16 -9.39 21.98
CA VAL A 135 -9.65 -9.36 20.60
C VAL A 135 -8.97 -10.66 20.21
N SER A 136 -9.40 -11.26 19.10
CA SER A 136 -8.84 -12.50 18.55
C SER A 136 -8.50 -12.36 17.06
N LEU A 137 -7.60 -13.21 16.58
CA LEU A 137 -7.21 -13.27 15.17
C LEU A 137 -7.90 -14.45 14.48
N THR A 138 -8.21 -14.28 13.20
CA THR A 138 -8.58 -15.36 12.29
C THR A 138 -7.78 -15.26 11.00
N TYR A 139 -7.81 -16.30 10.19
CA TYR A 139 -7.05 -16.38 8.95
C TYR A 139 -7.99 -16.51 7.76
N GLY A 140 -7.60 -15.92 6.63
CA GLY A 140 -8.46 -15.92 5.44
C GLY A 140 -8.80 -17.31 4.88
N TYR A 141 -8.00 -18.34 5.17
CA TYR A 141 -8.36 -19.72 4.79
C TYR A 141 -9.54 -20.25 5.60
N ILE A 142 -9.67 -19.86 6.88
CA ILE A 142 -10.82 -20.21 7.74
C ILE A 142 -12.06 -19.50 7.23
N THR A 143 -11.97 -18.19 7.00
CA THR A 143 -13.06 -17.38 6.44
C THR A 143 -13.54 -17.94 5.10
N LYS A 144 -12.60 -18.29 4.21
CA LYS A 144 -12.89 -18.88 2.90
C LYS A 144 -13.60 -20.22 3.04
N ASN A 145 -13.14 -21.09 3.94
CA ASN A 145 -13.77 -22.39 4.18
C ASN A 145 -15.21 -22.25 4.68
N THR A 146 -15.44 -21.38 5.67
CA THR A 146 -16.78 -21.07 6.18
C THR A 146 -17.68 -20.52 5.07
N ARG A 147 -17.17 -19.60 4.24
CA ARG A 147 -17.94 -19.03 3.13
C ARG A 147 -18.37 -20.09 2.10
N ILE A 148 -17.44 -20.95 1.70
CA ILE A 148 -17.71 -22.03 0.72
C ILE A 148 -18.68 -23.05 1.31
N GLY A 149 -18.47 -23.48 2.56
CA GLY A 149 -19.38 -24.42 3.23
C GLY A 149 -20.81 -23.91 3.39
N ASN A 150 -21.02 -22.59 3.37
CA ASN A 150 -22.34 -21.96 3.45
C ASN A 150 -22.85 -21.46 2.07
N ASN A 151 -22.19 -21.79 0.96
CA ASN A 151 -22.55 -21.36 -0.40
C ASN A 151 -22.74 -19.84 -0.56
N LEU A 152 -21.92 -19.05 0.14
CA LEU A 152 -22.04 -17.60 0.15
C LEU A 152 -21.16 -16.93 -0.93
N PRO A 153 -21.61 -15.81 -1.54
CA PRO A 153 -20.84 -15.10 -2.55
C PRO A 153 -19.62 -14.40 -1.95
N LYS A 154 -18.59 -14.19 -2.77
CA LYS A 154 -17.37 -13.48 -2.35
C LYS A 154 -17.62 -11.98 -2.29
N ASP A 155 -17.80 -11.47 -1.08
CA ASP A 155 -18.00 -10.05 -0.79
C ASP A 155 -17.44 -9.69 0.59
N HIS A 156 -16.97 -8.46 0.76
CA HIS A 156 -16.31 -8.02 2.01
C HIS A 156 -17.21 -8.11 3.25
N TYR A 157 -18.50 -7.74 3.13
CA TYR A 157 -19.45 -7.83 4.24
C TYR A 157 -19.87 -9.28 4.54
N VAL A 158 -19.79 -10.17 3.54
CA VAL A 158 -20.04 -11.60 3.70
C VAL A 158 -18.89 -12.27 4.44
N ASP A 159 -17.65 -11.91 4.09
CA ASP A 159 -16.46 -12.37 4.80
C ASP A 159 -16.53 -11.93 6.28
N ALA A 160 -17.00 -10.71 6.57
CA ALA A 160 -17.23 -10.25 7.95
C ALA A 160 -18.26 -11.09 8.73
N ARG A 161 -19.35 -11.55 8.09
CA ARG A 161 -20.31 -12.49 8.70
C ARG A 161 -19.69 -13.86 8.97
N CYS A 162 -18.85 -14.34 8.06
CA CYS A 162 -18.13 -15.60 8.25
C CYS A 162 -17.14 -15.49 9.42
N ILE A 163 -16.45 -14.34 9.54
CA ILE A 163 -15.52 -14.04 10.64
C ILE A 163 -16.26 -13.99 11.98
N SER A 164 -17.48 -13.42 12.03
CA SER A 164 -18.26 -13.32 13.28
C SER A 164 -18.81 -14.66 13.78
N GLY A 165 -18.67 -15.74 13.00
CA GLY A 165 -19.25 -17.05 13.29
C GLY A 165 -20.73 -17.17 12.95
N ASN A 166 -21.33 -16.15 12.32
CA ASN A 166 -22.75 -16.12 11.96
C ASN A 166 -22.93 -15.91 10.43
N PRO A 167 -22.48 -16.87 9.60
CA PRO A 167 -22.49 -16.73 8.14
C PRO A 167 -23.89 -16.52 7.54
N SER A 168 -24.91 -17.17 8.13
CA SER A 168 -26.30 -17.15 7.66
C SER A 168 -27.12 -15.97 8.19
N ALA A 169 -26.51 -15.02 8.90
CA ALA A 169 -27.22 -13.87 9.45
C ALA A 169 -27.91 -13.05 8.35
N VAL A 170 -29.20 -12.74 8.54
CA VAL A 170 -30.01 -11.96 7.60
C VAL A 170 -29.58 -10.49 7.66
N SER A 171 -29.36 -9.88 6.50
CA SER A 171 -29.13 -8.45 6.36
C SER A 171 -30.42 -7.78 5.89
N ASP A 172 -30.64 -6.54 6.32
CA ASP A 172 -31.66 -5.63 5.78
C ASP A 172 -31.34 -5.14 4.35
N GLY A 173 -30.25 -5.64 3.75
CA GLY A 173 -29.73 -5.25 2.45
C GLY A 173 -28.97 -3.93 2.48
N MET A 174 -28.84 -3.25 3.62
CA MET A 174 -28.14 -1.97 3.69
C MET A 174 -26.65 -2.16 3.93
N VAL A 175 -25.84 -1.71 2.98
CA VAL A 175 -24.38 -1.73 3.11
C VAL A 175 -23.80 -0.33 3.11
N TYR A 176 -22.84 -0.11 4.00
CA TYR A 176 -22.05 1.12 4.04
C TYR A 176 -20.80 0.95 3.18
N TYR A 177 -20.81 1.54 1.99
CA TYR A 177 -19.64 1.59 1.13
C TYR A 177 -18.73 2.74 1.59
N GLN A 178 -17.53 2.38 2.06
CA GLN A 178 -16.56 3.33 2.59
C GLN A 178 -15.34 3.43 1.69
N LYS A 179 -14.91 4.65 1.38
CA LYS A 179 -13.70 4.90 0.57
C LYS A 179 -12.81 5.92 1.25
N LYS A 180 -11.59 5.49 1.59
CA LYS A 180 -10.53 6.40 2.03
C LYS A 180 -10.09 7.27 0.85
N VAL A 181 -10.17 8.58 1.03
CA VAL A 181 -9.60 9.54 0.09
C VAL A 181 -8.32 10.15 0.64
N ARG A 182 -7.42 10.55 -0.25
CA ARG A 182 -6.17 11.20 0.13
C ARG A 182 -6.44 12.61 0.61
N CYS A 183 -5.75 12.99 1.68
CA CYS A 183 -5.87 14.34 2.22
C CYS A 183 -5.05 15.36 1.42
N HIS A 184 -3.94 14.90 0.82
CA HIS A 184 -2.95 15.73 0.14
C HIS A 184 -2.51 15.10 -1.20
N ASN A 185 -2.05 15.96 -2.11
CA ASN A 185 -1.42 15.53 -3.34
C ASN A 185 -0.03 14.95 -3.04
N ARG A 186 0.37 13.93 -3.80
CA ARG A 186 1.71 13.30 -3.70
C ARG A 186 2.86 14.25 -4.06
N GLN A 187 2.54 15.39 -4.67
CA GLN A 187 3.48 16.37 -5.15
C GLN A 187 2.90 17.76 -4.87
N ILE A 188 3.70 18.62 -4.24
CA ILE A 188 3.28 19.98 -3.84
C ILE A 188 3.42 20.97 -5.00
N HIS A 189 4.42 20.83 -5.86
CA HIS A 189 4.70 21.71 -7.00
C HIS A 189 4.89 20.90 -8.28
N LYS A 190 4.46 21.42 -9.42
CA LYS A 190 4.76 20.81 -10.72
C LYS A 190 6.27 20.84 -11.00
N ASN A 191 6.76 19.90 -11.80
CA ASN A 191 8.20 19.79 -12.11
C ASN A 191 8.70 20.94 -13.00
N THR A 192 7.84 21.49 -13.87
CA THR A 192 8.19 22.57 -14.78
C THR A 192 8.46 23.87 -14.01
N ILE A 193 9.61 24.47 -14.28
CA ILE A 193 9.99 25.79 -13.77
C ILE A 193 9.41 26.85 -14.73
N LEU A 194 8.65 27.80 -14.18
CA LEU A 194 8.10 28.91 -14.95
C LEU A 194 9.14 30.03 -15.11
N LYS A 195 8.88 30.95 -16.05
CA LYS A 195 9.67 32.18 -16.19
C LYS A 195 9.74 32.92 -14.84
N GLY A 196 10.94 33.27 -14.41
CA GLY A 196 11.19 33.84 -13.08
C GLY A 196 11.53 32.82 -11.98
N GLY A 197 11.88 31.57 -12.33
CA GLY A 197 12.44 30.59 -11.39
C GLY A 197 11.43 29.90 -10.47
N ASN A 198 10.15 30.24 -10.58
CA ASN A 198 9.11 29.72 -9.68
C ASN A 198 8.45 28.45 -10.22
N ARG A 199 8.16 27.50 -9.32
CA ARG A 199 7.37 26.29 -9.66
C ARG A 199 5.92 26.47 -9.25
N LYS A 200 5.00 26.16 -10.16
CA LYS A 200 3.56 26.26 -9.89
C LYS A 200 3.14 25.23 -8.84
N ARG A 201 2.37 25.66 -7.84
CA ARG A 201 1.74 24.74 -6.87
C ARG A 201 0.84 23.76 -7.60
N ASN A 202 0.98 22.47 -7.28
CA ASN A 202 0.14 21.39 -7.77
C ASN A 202 -1.09 21.19 -6.86
N GLN A 203 -1.58 22.27 -6.25
CA GLN A 203 -2.73 22.25 -5.35
C GLN A 203 -3.64 23.42 -5.74
N ALA A 204 -4.90 23.12 -6.02
CA ALA A 204 -5.93 24.14 -6.17
C ALA A 204 -6.28 24.74 -4.80
N PRO A 205 -6.87 25.95 -4.73
CA PRO A 205 -7.40 26.50 -3.49
C PRO A 205 -8.21 25.47 -2.71
N TYR A 206 -8.02 25.43 -1.40
CA TYR A 206 -8.64 24.41 -0.54
C TYR A 206 -10.16 24.42 -0.67
N GLU A 207 -10.72 25.61 -0.82
CA GLU A 207 -12.14 25.88 -1.03
C GLU A 207 -12.32 26.72 -2.30
N VAL A 208 -13.40 26.47 -3.03
CA VAL A 208 -13.81 27.23 -4.22
C VAL A 208 -15.31 27.44 -4.09
N THR A 209 -15.74 28.71 -4.05
CA THR A 209 -17.16 29.09 -3.96
C THR A 209 -17.92 28.36 -2.83
N GLY A 210 -17.30 28.19 -1.66
CA GLY A 210 -17.91 27.48 -0.52
C GLY A 210 -17.77 25.95 -0.52
N PHE A 211 -17.14 25.36 -1.54
CA PHE A 211 -17.05 23.90 -1.70
C PHE A 211 -15.60 23.39 -1.75
N ARG A 212 -15.40 22.20 -1.18
CA ARG A 212 -14.13 21.48 -1.09
C ARG A 212 -14.19 20.19 -1.90
N LEU A 213 -13.00 19.65 -2.16
CA LEU A 213 -12.90 18.35 -2.82
C LEU A 213 -13.46 17.28 -1.88
N TYR A 214 -14.31 16.41 -2.41
CA TYR A 214 -15.00 15.32 -1.72
C TYR A 214 -16.11 15.74 -0.75
N ASP A 215 -16.57 16.99 -0.80
CA ASP A 215 -17.82 17.35 -0.15
C ASP A 215 -18.97 16.52 -0.71
N LYS A 216 -19.86 16.08 0.18
CA LYS A 216 -21.09 15.38 -0.18
C LYS A 216 -22.15 16.41 -0.47
N VAL A 217 -22.67 16.40 -1.69
CA VAL A 217 -23.63 17.38 -2.18
C VAL A 217 -24.85 16.71 -2.77
N ARG A 218 -25.98 17.39 -2.68
CA ARG A 218 -27.19 17.07 -3.44
C ARG A 218 -27.19 17.92 -4.70
N TRP A 219 -27.33 17.26 -5.84
CA TRP A 219 -27.58 17.90 -7.12
C TRP A 219 -28.85 17.29 -7.72
N LYS A 220 -29.87 18.13 -7.98
CA LYS A 220 -31.23 17.67 -8.29
C LYS A 220 -31.72 16.70 -7.18
N ALA A 221 -32.12 15.48 -7.55
CA ALA A 221 -32.55 14.43 -6.63
C ALA A 221 -31.45 13.43 -6.24
N GLN A 222 -30.20 13.63 -6.69
CA GLN A 222 -29.11 12.67 -6.50
C GLN A 222 -28.08 13.16 -5.48
N ILE A 223 -27.60 12.24 -4.66
CA ILE A 223 -26.48 12.46 -3.74
C ILE A 223 -25.19 12.09 -4.47
N CYS A 224 -24.20 12.99 -4.43
CA CYS A 224 -22.93 12.79 -5.10
C CYS A 224 -21.78 13.47 -4.35
N PHE A 225 -20.56 13.26 -4.84
CA PHE A 225 -19.35 13.85 -4.28
C PHE A 225 -18.63 14.71 -5.31
N ILE A 226 -18.00 15.79 -4.84
CA ILE A 226 -17.19 16.67 -5.69
C ILE A 226 -15.81 16.04 -5.92
N PHE A 227 -15.49 15.66 -7.16
CA PHE A 227 -14.19 15.09 -7.55
C PHE A 227 -13.29 16.08 -8.31
N GLY A 228 -13.82 17.25 -8.66
CA GLY A 228 -13.06 18.30 -9.33
C GLY A 228 -13.72 19.64 -9.11
N ARG A 229 -12.90 20.68 -9.05
CA ARG A 229 -13.35 22.06 -8.81
C ARG A 229 -12.58 22.99 -9.74
N ARG A 230 -13.30 23.80 -10.50
CA ARG A 230 -12.74 24.84 -11.37
C ARG A 230 -12.87 26.18 -10.66
N SER A 231 -11.90 27.06 -10.84
CA SER A 231 -11.93 28.42 -10.27
C SER A 231 -13.19 29.21 -10.63
N THR A 232 -13.83 28.89 -11.76
CA THR A 232 -15.10 29.46 -12.21
C THR A 232 -16.33 29.02 -11.41
N GLY A 233 -16.17 28.21 -10.36
CA GLY A 233 -17.28 27.68 -9.56
C GLY A 233 -18.00 26.52 -10.22
N ARG A 234 -17.37 25.83 -11.18
CA ARG A 234 -17.90 24.61 -11.81
C ARG A 234 -17.26 23.36 -11.20
N MET A 235 -18.08 22.36 -10.90
CA MET A 235 -17.71 21.16 -10.16
C MET A 235 -17.89 19.89 -10.99
N ASP A 236 -16.96 18.94 -10.86
CA ASP A 236 -17.08 17.57 -11.39
C ASP A 236 -17.70 16.68 -10.31
N LEU A 237 -18.89 16.15 -10.58
CA LEU A 237 -19.68 15.34 -9.66
C LEU A 237 -19.59 13.88 -10.05
N ARG A 238 -19.29 13.02 -9.07
CA ARG A 238 -19.22 11.57 -9.26
C ARG A 238 -19.87 10.82 -8.11
N SER A 239 -20.30 9.59 -8.39
CA SER A 239 -20.65 8.62 -7.36
C SER A 239 -19.39 8.16 -6.61
N LEU A 240 -19.55 7.45 -5.48
CA LEU A 240 -18.39 6.98 -4.73
C LEU A 240 -17.57 5.91 -5.48
N ASN A 241 -18.23 5.17 -6.37
CA ASN A 241 -17.60 4.22 -7.31
C ASN A 241 -16.79 4.92 -8.40
N GLY A 242 -16.87 6.24 -8.52
CA GLY A 242 -16.15 7.02 -9.52
C GLY A 242 -16.92 7.20 -10.83
N THR A 243 -18.15 6.67 -10.94
CA THR A 243 -19.05 6.92 -12.06
C THR A 243 -19.29 8.42 -12.18
N LYS A 244 -19.02 8.97 -13.36
CA LYS A 244 -19.18 10.40 -13.60
C LYS A 244 -20.65 10.72 -13.78
N ILE A 245 -21.18 11.57 -12.90
CA ILE A 245 -22.58 12.02 -12.97
C ILE A 245 -22.65 13.23 -13.89
N ASN A 246 -21.78 14.22 -13.66
CA ASN A 246 -21.65 15.38 -14.54
C ASN A 246 -20.28 16.04 -14.35
N ALA A 247 -19.62 16.41 -15.44
CA ALA A 247 -18.27 16.97 -15.40
C ALA A 247 -18.20 18.46 -15.00
N SER A 248 -19.33 19.16 -14.98
CA SER A 248 -19.34 20.62 -15.01
C SER A 248 -20.67 21.18 -14.51
N VAL A 249 -20.93 21.10 -13.21
CA VAL A 249 -22.13 21.68 -12.56
C VAL A 249 -21.78 22.99 -11.88
N GLY A 250 -22.59 24.03 -12.08
CA GLY A 250 -22.42 25.31 -11.38
C GLY A 250 -22.72 25.20 -9.89
N TYR A 251 -21.90 25.83 -9.04
CA TYR A 251 -22.01 25.77 -7.58
C TYR A 251 -23.39 26.16 -7.03
N LYS A 252 -24.09 27.11 -7.68
CA LYS A 252 -25.44 27.55 -7.30
C LYS A 252 -26.49 26.43 -7.35
N ASN A 253 -26.24 25.38 -8.13
CA ASN A 253 -27.16 24.24 -8.28
C ASN A 253 -26.89 23.12 -7.26
N LEU A 254 -25.91 23.31 -6.36
CA LEU A 254 -25.49 22.31 -5.39
C LEU A 254 -25.97 22.70 -4.00
N LYS A 255 -26.50 21.72 -3.27
CA LYS A 255 -26.73 21.85 -1.82
C LYS A 255 -25.71 21.00 -1.08
N LEU A 256 -24.91 21.63 -0.22
CA LEU A 256 -23.99 20.92 0.67
C LEU A 256 -24.79 20.07 1.66
N LEU A 257 -24.43 18.80 1.80
CA LEU A 257 -25.02 17.88 2.78
C LEU A 257 -24.04 17.59 3.91
N GLU A 258 -22.79 17.34 3.56
CA GLU A 258 -21.74 16.98 4.51
C GLU A 258 -20.40 17.47 3.99
N MET A 259 -19.64 18.12 4.88
CA MET A 259 -18.27 18.54 4.57
C MET A 259 -17.36 17.33 4.41
N ARG A 260 -16.31 17.47 3.60
CA ARG A 260 -15.35 16.40 3.33
C ARG A 260 -14.83 15.74 4.61
N LYS A 261 -14.91 14.42 4.63
CA LYS A 261 -14.23 13.56 5.60
C LYS A 261 -13.08 12.82 4.93
N ASN A 262 -12.20 12.31 5.78
CA ASN A 262 -11.09 11.47 5.34
C ASN A 262 -11.56 10.12 4.76
N THR A 263 -12.77 9.70 5.14
CA THR A 263 -13.46 8.52 4.64
C THR A 263 -14.82 8.97 4.15
N LEU A 264 -15.10 8.70 2.88
CA LEU A 264 -16.40 8.99 2.26
C LEU A 264 -17.29 7.77 2.43
N ILE A 265 -18.57 8.00 2.74
CA ILE A 265 -19.53 6.95 3.07
C ILE A 265 -20.79 7.12 2.21
N GLU A 266 -21.19 6.04 1.56
CA GLU A 266 -22.43 5.91 0.79
C GLU A 266 -23.19 4.69 1.30
N ILE A 267 -24.50 4.86 1.56
CA ILE A 267 -25.38 3.75 1.91
C ILE A 267 -25.97 3.21 0.62
N ARG A 268 -25.90 1.90 0.42
CA ARG A 268 -26.47 1.21 -0.74
C ARG A 268 -27.39 0.10 -0.28
N LYS A 269 -28.48 -0.09 -1.02
CA LYS A 269 -29.31 -1.28 -0.89
C LYS A 269 -28.76 -2.33 -1.86
N VAL A 270 -28.25 -3.42 -1.32
CA VAL A 270 -27.88 -4.63 -2.05
C VAL A 270 -29.13 -5.49 -2.10
N GLY A 271 -29.54 -5.88 -3.31
CA GLY A 271 -30.63 -6.81 -3.57
C GLY A 271 -30.09 -8.21 -3.77
#